data_AF-A0A194Q9Q3-F1
#
_entry.id   AF-A0A194Q9Q3-F1
#
_cell.length_a   1.000
_cell.length_b   1.000
_cell.length_c   1.000
_cell.angle_alpha   90.00
_cell.angle_beta   90.00
_cell.angle_gamma   90.00
#
_symmetry.space_group_name_H-M   'P 1'
#
loop_
_entity.id
_entity.type
_entity.pdbx_description
1 polymer ?
#
loop_
_entity_poly.entity_id
_entity_poly.type
_entity_poly.pdbx_seq_one_letter_code
_entity_poly.pdbx_strand_id
1 'polypeptide(L)'
;MPIPCRTGCGKNAMLKRPKTGDALCKECFFWAFETEIHFTITKAELFKRGDSVAVAASGGKDSTVLAHVLKTLNERYDYGLNLMLLSIDEGITGYRDDSLETVKRNRDDYEMS
;
A
#
# COMPACT_ATOMS: atom_id res chain seq x y z
N MET A 1 28.68 11.55 10.16
CA MET A 1 28.85 10.30 9.40
C MET A 1 27.47 9.77 9.02
N PRO A 2 27.25 9.25 7.80
CA PRO A 2 25.96 8.68 7.43
C PRO A 2 25.66 7.46 8.31
N ILE A 3 24.42 7.35 8.77
CA ILE A 3 23.98 6.21 9.60
C ILE A 3 23.74 5.02 8.66
N PRO A 4 24.40 3.87 8.84
CA PRO A 4 24.16 2.70 8.00
C PRO A 4 22.76 2.13 8.26
N CYS A 5 22.15 1.52 7.23
CA CYS A 5 20.87 0.84 7.38
C CYS A 5 20.98 -0.34 8.35
N ARG A 6 20.07 -0.43 9.33
CA ARG A 6 20.07 -1.45 10.39
C ARG A 6 20.01 -2.88 9.84
N THR A 7 19.40 -3.10 8.67
CA THR A 7 19.33 -4.42 8.03
C THR A 7 20.67 -4.91 7.48
N GLY A 8 21.71 -4.06 7.42
CA GLY A 8 23.01 -4.43 6.88
C GLY A 8 23.04 -4.51 5.35
N CYS A 9 22.09 -3.91 4.64
CA CYS A 9 21.97 -3.97 3.18
C CYS A 9 23.02 -3.17 2.39
N GLY A 10 24.03 -2.61 3.05
CA GLY A 10 25.09 -1.79 2.43
C GLY A 10 24.69 -0.37 2.05
N LYS A 11 23.43 0.04 2.27
CA LYS A 11 22.94 1.42 2.01
C LYS A 11 22.92 2.25 3.30
N ASN A 12 22.93 3.57 3.13
CA ASN A 12 22.72 4.51 4.23
C ASN A 12 21.23 4.61 4.59
N ALA A 13 20.94 4.78 5.88
CA ALA A 13 19.61 5.03 6.37
C ALA A 13 19.10 6.40 5.92
N MET A 14 17.82 6.47 5.57
CA MET A 14 17.12 7.69 5.15
C MET A 14 16.03 8.09 6.15
N LEU A 15 15.54 7.15 6.96
CA LEU A 15 14.53 7.39 7.96
C LEU A 15 14.78 6.55 9.22
N LYS A 16 14.23 7.00 10.34
CA LYS A 16 14.15 6.23 11.57
C LYS A 16 12.72 5.76 11.78
N ARG A 17 12.50 4.45 11.87
CA ARG A 17 11.17 3.88 12.10
C ARG A 17 10.64 4.32 13.46
N PRO A 18 9.46 4.97 13.56
CA PRO A 18 8.90 5.38 14.85
C PRO A 18 8.60 4.19 15.77
N LYS A 19 8.12 3.07 15.21
CA LYS A 19 7.69 1.88 15.96
C LYS A 19 8.85 1.14 16.66
N THR A 20 10.02 1.05 16.02
CA THR A 20 11.13 0.22 16.50
C THR A 20 12.41 1.01 16.80
N GLY A 21 12.51 2.25 16.32
CA GLY A 21 13.72 3.06 16.39
C GLY A 21 14.77 2.71 15.33
N ASP A 22 14.49 1.79 14.39
CA ASP A 22 15.45 1.34 13.38
C ASP A 22 15.77 2.43 12.38
N ALA A 23 17.05 2.68 12.13
CA ALA A 23 17.48 3.49 10.99
C ALA A 23 17.49 2.63 9.72
N LEU A 24 16.60 2.91 8.76
CA LEU A 24 16.47 2.12 7.53
C LEU A 24 16.68 2.96 6.27
N CYS A 25 17.21 2.34 5.22
CA CYS A 25 17.14 2.88 3.86
C CYS A 25 15.70 2.74 3.33
N LYS A 26 15.42 3.41 2.20
CA LYS A 26 14.08 3.43 1.58
C LYS A 26 13.55 2.03 1.28
N GLU A 27 14.35 1.18 0.63
CA GLU A 27 13.91 -0.14 0.19
C GLU A 27 13.68 -1.10 1.35
N CYS A 28 14.57 -1.08 2.36
CA CYS A 28 14.38 -1.89 3.55
C CYS A 28 13.17 -1.44 4.37
N PHE A 29 12.85 -0.14 4.37
CA PHE A 29 11.62 0.35 4.99
C PHE A 29 10.37 -0.15 4.25
N PHE A 30 10.31 -0.03 2.92
CA PHE A 30 9.17 -0.53 2.13
C PHE A 30 8.98 -2.04 2.33
N TRP A 31 10.06 -2.81 2.26
CA TRP A 31 9.98 -4.26 2.49
C TRP A 31 9.45 -4.58 3.89
N ALA A 32 9.97 -3.93 4.93
CA ALA A 32 9.52 -4.16 6.30
C ALA A 32 8.04 -3.75 6.48
N PHE A 33 7.64 -2.61 5.91
CA PHE A 33 6.27 -2.09 5.99
C PHE A 33 5.27 -3.03 5.30
N GLU A 34 5.54 -3.43 4.06
CA GLU A 34 4.70 -4.35 3.29
C GLU A 34 4.63 -5.73 3.94
N THR A 35 5.75 -6.22 4.47
CA THR A 35 5.81 -7.52 5.14
C THR A 35 4.99 -7.54 6.44
N GLU A 36 4.96 -6.43 7.20
CA GLU A 36 4.08 -6.32 8.38
C GLU A 36 2.60 -6.37 8.00
N ILE A 37 2.23 -5.80 6.85
CA ILE A 37 0.86 -5.89 6.32
C ILE A 37 0.54 -7.32 5.88
N HIS A 38 1.46 -7.99 5.15
CA HIS A 38 1.33 -9.40 4.79
C HIS A 38 1.11 -10.30 6.01
N PHE A 39 1.88 -10.10 7.08
CA PHE A 39 1.69 -10.85 8.33
C PHE A 39 0.34 -10.59 8.97
N THR A 40 -0.17 -9.36 8.90
CA THR A 40 -1.50 -9.04 9.41
C THR A 40 -2.59 -9.77 8.61
N ILE A 41 -2.51 -9.72 7.27
CA ILE A 41 -3.45 -10.38 6.36
C ILE A 41 -3.49 -11.90 6.61
N THR A 42 -2.32 -12.53 6.66
CA THR A 42 -2.20 -13.99 6.81
C THR A 42 -2.59 -14.46 8.21
N LYS A 43 -2.15 -13.76 9.26
CA LYS A 43 -2.47 -14.11 10.65
C LYS A 43 -3.97 -13.98 10.95
N ALA A 44 -4.63 -12.99 10.35
CA ALA A 44 -6.06 -12.78 10.52
C ALA A 44 -6.91 -13.53 9.50
N GLU A 45 -6.29 -14.30 8.59
CA GLU A 45 -6.97 -15.06 7.54
C GLU A 45 -7.99 -14.20 6.75
N LEU A 46 -7.61 -12.97 6.40
CA LEU A 46 -8.55 -11.96 5.89
C LEU A 46 -9.16 -12.33 4.53
N PHE A 47 -8.46 -13.12 3.73
CA PHE A 47 -8.86 -13.45 2.36
C PHE A 47 -8.60 -14.92 2.05
N LYS A 48 -9.32 -15.42 1.05
CA LYS A 48 -9.06 -16.70 0.38
C LYS A 48 -8.75 -16.44 -1.08
N ARG A 49 -7.98 -17.35 -1.69
CA ARG A 49 -7.67 -17.28 -3.12
C ARG A 49 -8.97 -17.29 -3.92
N GLY A 50 -9.07 -16.41 -4.92
CA GLY A 50 -10.27 -16.22 -5.74
C GLY A 50 -11.27 -15.20 -5.19
N ASP A 51 -11.09 -14.70 -3.95
CA ASP A 51 -11.97 -13.68 -3.40
C ASP A 51 -11.88 -12.37 -4.21
N SER A 52 -13.02 -11.72 -4.37
CA SER A 52 -13.11 -10.37 -4.92
C SER A 52 -13.10 -9.35 -3.78
N VAL A 53 -12.11 -8.45 -3.79
CA VAL A 53 -11.87 -7.47 -2.73
C VAL A 53 -12.02 -6.07 -3.29
N ALA A 54 -13.05 -5.36 -2.81
CA ALA A 54 -13.24 -3.95 -3.12
C ALA A 54 -12.48 -3.07 -2.12
N VAL A 55 -11.51 -2.28 -2.61
CA VAL A 55 -10.75 -1.31 -1.82
C VAL A 55 -11.43 0.05 -1.95
N ALA A 56 -11.97 0.55 -0.85
CA ALA A 56 -12.57 1.89 -0.81
C ALA A 56 -11.49 2.97 -0.98
N ALA A 57 -11.51 3.66 -2.12
CA ALA A 57 -10.55 4.67 -2.53
C ALA A 57 -11.17 6.07 -2.49
N SER A 58 -10.74 6.86 -1.51
CA SER A 58 -11.15 8.27 -1.36
C SER A 58 -10.29 9.27 -2.14
N GLY A 59 -9.19 8.81 -2.77
CA GLY A 59 -8.13 9.69 -3.30
C GLY A 59 -7.13 10.16 -2.24
N GLY A 60 -7.36 9.83 -0.97
CA GLY A 60 -6.44 10.12 0.12
C GLY A 60 -5.20 9.23 0.12
N LYS A 61 -4.16 9.70 0.83
CA LYS A 61 -2.89 8.98 1.01
C LYS A 61 -3.08 7.55 1.53
N ASP A 62 -3.92 7.37 2.55
CA ASP A 62 -4.01 6.08 3.24
C ASP A 62 -4.72 5.02 2.39
N SER A 63 -5.81 5.39 1.71
CA SER A 63 -6.52 4.48 0.80
C SER A 63 -5.71 4.18 -0.47
N THR A 64 -4.97 5.16 -0.99
CA THR A 64 -4.06 4.97 -2.13
C THR A 64 -2.89 4.03 -1.78
N VAL A 65 -2.25 4.23 -0.62
CA VAL A 65 -1.17 3.35 -0.14
C VAL A 65 -1.69 1.94 0.10
N LEU A 66 -2.89 1.79 0.69
CA LEU A 66 -3.50 0.47 0.89
C LEU A 66 -3.73 -0.26 -0.43
N ALA A 67 -4.32 0.41 -1.43
CA ALA A 67 -4.52 -0.16 -2.76
C ALA A 67 -3.20 -0.62 -3.38
N HIS A 68 -2.18 0.25 -3.36
CA HIS A 68 -0.85 -0.05 -3.90
C HIS A 68 -0.19 -1.25 -3.22
N VAL A 69 -0.23 -1.30 -1.88
CA VAL A 69 0.39 -2.39 -1.12
C VAL A 69 -0.38 -3.70 -1.33
N LEU A 70 -1.72 -3.67 -1.36
CA LEU A 70 -2.53 -4.88 -1.63
C LEU A 70 -2.22 -5.45 -3.01
N LYS A 71 -2.11 -4.61 -4.05
CA LYS A 71 -1.69 -5.04 -5.39
C LYS A 71 -0.29 -5.65 -5.36
N THR A 72 0.68 -4.96 -4.74
CA THR A 72 2.07 -5.43 -4.61
C THR A 72 2.15 -6.79 -3.90
N LEU A 73 1.40 -6.97 -2.81
CA LEU A 73 1.38 -8.21 -2.04
C LEU A 73 0.65 -9.34 -2.77
N ASN A 74 -0.45 -9.03 -3.46
CA ASN A 74 -1.20 -9.99 -4.27
C ASN A 74 -0.30 -10.62 -5.34
N GLU A 75 0.55 -9.82 -5.99
CA GLU A 75 1.53 -10.30 -6.98
C GLU A 75 2.71 -11.03 -6.34
N ARG A 76 3.32 -10.43 -5.30
CA ARG A 76 4.52 -10.98 -4.66
C ARG A 76 4.29 -12.32 -3.98
N TYR A 77 3.13 -12.50 -3.35
CA TYR A 77 2.79 -13.69 -2.56
C TYR A 77 1.73 -14.57 -3.23
N ASP A 78 1.33 -14.24 -4.46
CA ASP A 78 0.30 -14.96 -5.22
C ASP A 78 -0.97 -15.22 -4.38
N TYR A 79 -1.55 -14.17 -3.80
CA TYR A 79 -2.82 -14.32 -3.07
C TYR A 79 -3.96 -14.74 -4.02
N GLY A 80 -3.88 -14.36 -5.30
CA GLY A 80 -4.89 -14.67 -6.31
C GLY A 80 -6.22 -13.97 -6.04
N LEU A 81 -6.16 -12.73 -5.56
CA LEU A 81 -7.32 -11.88 -5.30
C LEU A 81 -7.70 -11.10 -6.55
N ASN A 82 -9.01 -10.90 -6.74
CA ASN A 82 -9.55 -9.97 -7.73
C ASN A 82 -9.75 -8.61 -7.06
N LEU A 83 -8.82 -7.68 -7.26
CA LEU A 83 -8.81 -6.39 -6.58
C LEU A 83 -9.57 -5.33 -7.40
N MET A 84 -10.48 -4.60 -6.75
CA MET A 84 -11.28 -3.54 -7.37
C MET A 84 -11.16 -2.24 -6.60
N LEU A 85 -11.15 -1.09 -7.28
CA LEU A 85 -11.20 0.22 -6.61
C LEU A 85 -12.65 0.73 -6.54
N LEU A 86 -13.12 1.04 -5.35
CA LEU A 86 -14.45 1.61 -5.13
C LEU A 86 -14.35 3.03 -4.60
N SER A 87 -14.85 4.01 -5.36
CA SER A 87 -14.99 5.38 -4.88
C SER A 87 -16.46 5.79 -4.90
N ILE A 88 -16.92 6.49 -3.85
CA ILE A 88 -18.28 7.01 -3.74
C ILE A 88 -18.22 8.50 -3.96
N ASP A 89 -18.99 9.04 -4.90
CA ASP A 89 -19.21 10.48 -5.05
C ASP A 89 -20.35 10.95 -4.15
N GLU A 90 -20.06 11.89 -3.26
CA GLU A 90 -21.02 12.44 -2.28
C GLU A 90 -21.80 13.65 -2.82
N GLY A 91 -21.48 14.11 -4.05
CA GLY A 91 -22.21 15.22 -4.69
C GLY A 91 -21.91 16.60 -4.12
N ILE A 92 -20.76 16.77 -3.44
CA ILE A 92 -20.32 18.07 -2.91
C ILE A 92 -19.52 18.81 -3.99
N THR A 93 -20.18 19.78 -4.63
CA THR A 93 -19.60 20.59 -5.71
C THR A 93 -18.34 21.33 -5.26
N GLY A 94 -17.25 21.21 -6.05
CA GLY A 94 -16.00 21.95 -5.87
C GLY A 94 -14.99 21.33 -4.89
N TYR A 95 -15.28 20.19 -4.27
CA TYR A 95 -14.37 19.50 -3.33
C TYR A 95 -13.75 18.21 -3.92
N ARG A 96 -14.27 17.68 -5.05
CA ARG A 96 -14.01 16.30 -5.48
C ARG A 96 -13.45 16.08 -6.88
N ASP A 97 -13.33 17.13 -7.70
CA ASP A 97 -12.80 16.99 -9.07
C ASP A 97 -11.37 16.42 -9.07
N ASP A 98 -10.50 16.89 -8.18
CA ASP A 98 -9.11 16.40 -8.07
C ASP A 98 -9.00 14.99 -7.45
N SER A 99 -9.94 14.63 -6.58
CA SER A 99 -9.91 13.37 -5.83
C SER A 99 -10.31 12.18 -6.71
N LEU A 100 -11.31 12.36 -7.57
CA LEU A 100 -11.75 11.35 -8.54
C LEU A 100 -10.71 11.11 -9.63
N GLU A 101 -10.04 12.17 -10.10
CA GLU A 101 -8.92 12.03 -11.05
C GLU A 101 -7.75 11.25 -10.45
N THR A 102 -7.47 11.43 -9.16
CA THR A 102 -6.47 10.63 -8.45
C THR A 102 -6.85 9.15 -8.41
N VAL A 103 -8.12 8.82 -8.14
CA VAL A 103 -8.59 7.42 -8.13
C VAL A 103 -8.55 6.80 -9.53
N LYS A 104 -8.95 7.54 -10.57
CA LYS A 104 -8.84 7.08 -11.97
C LYS A 104 -7.39 6.78 -12.34
N ARG A 105 -6.46 7.66 -11.97
CA ARG A 105 -5.03 7.44 -12.17
C ARG A 105 -4.53 6.21 -11.43
N ASN A 106 -4.94 6.01 -10.17
CA ASN A 106 -4.58 4.81 -9.41
C ASN A 106 -5.12 3.52 -10.05
N ARG A 107 -6.33 3.54 -10.61
CA ARG A 107 -6.89 2.40 -11.35
C ARG A 107 -5.98 2.02 -12.51
N ASP A 108 -5.57 3.00 -13.30
CA ASP A 108 -4.75 2.80 -14.48
C ASP A 108 -3.31 2.39 -14.12
N ASP A 109 -2.71 3.05 -13.13
CA ASP A 109 -1.34 2.77 -12.65
C ASP A 109 -1.22 1.37 -11.98
N TYR A 110 -2.31 0.85 -11.41
CA TYR A 110 -2.33 -0.43 -10.71
C TYR A 110 -3.06 -1.54 -11.47
N GLU A 111 -3.53 -1.29 -12.69
CA GLU A 111 -4.28 -2.25 -13.52
C GLU A 111 -5.39 -2.96 -12.73
N MET A 112 -6.10 -2.18 -11.90
CA MET A 112 -7.24 -2.65 -11.12
C MET A 112 -8.53 -2.31 -11.85
N SER A 113 -9.59 -3.10 -11.64
CA SER A 113 -10.92 -2.81 -12.19
C SER A 113 -11.68 -1.77 -11.38
#